data_AF-A0A917JH91-F1
#
_entry.id   AF-A0A917JH91-F1
#
_cell.length_a   1.000
_cell.length_b   1.000
_cell.length_c   1.000
_cell.angle_alpha   90.00
_cell.angle_beta   90.00
_cell.angle_gamma   90.00
#
_symmetry.space_group_name_H-M   'P 1'
#
loop_
_entity.id
_entity.type
_entity.pdbx_description
1 polymer ?
#
loop_
_entity_poly.entity_id
_entity_poly.type
_entity_poly.pdbx_seq_one_letter_code
_entity_poly.pdbx_strand_id
1 'polypeptide(L)'
;MTSIFQQISDALGIMVLGMGLVFVFLSILIVGVKLVAKWGAPVVCAKPSTAAAPQQVPNHGNNMEPQLLAAITAAIHQYRNRAQA
;
A
#
# COMPACT_ATOMS: atom_id res chain seq x y z
N MET A 1 -8.03 19.98 51.17
CA MET A 1 -8.82 19.08 50.30
C MET A 1 -9.16 19.80 49.01
N THR A 2 -8.16 20.24 48.26
CA THR A 2 -8.34 21.08 47.07
C THR A 2 -8.58 20.19 45.85
N SER A 3 -9.87 20.06 45.53
CA SER A 3 -10.44 19.97 44.18
C SER A 3 -9.76 19.02 43.19
N ILE A 4 -10.13 17.74 43.26
CA ILE A 4 -9.84 16.65 42.29
C ILE A 4 -10.12 17.10 40.85
N PHE A 5 -11.13 17.97 40.68
CA PHE A 5 -11.47 18.61 39.41
C PHE A 5 -10.28 19.33 38.75
N GLN A 6 -9.42 19.96 39.54
CA GLN A 6 -8.27 20.71 39.04
C GLN A 6 -7.14 19.79 38.55
N GLN A 7 -6.96 18.65 39.21
CA GLN A 7 -6.04 17.61 38.72
C GLN A 7 -6.54 16.96 37.43
N ILE A 8 -7.86 16.77 37.29
CA ILE A 8 -8.45 16.25 36.05
C ILE A 8 -8.32 17.25 34.91
N SER A 9 -8.52 18.55 35.16
CA SER A 9 -8.31 19.57 34.12
C SER A 9 -6.86 19.63 33.66
N ASP A 10 -5.91 19.54 34.59
CA ASP A 10 -4.48 19.50 34.26
C ASP A 10 -4.14 18.23 33.47
N ALA A 11 -4.60 17.06 33.92
CA ALA A 11 -4.39 15.79 33.23
C ALA A 11 -5.00 15.77 31.82
N LEU A 12 -6.17 16.38 31.64
CA LEU A 12 -6.81 16.54 30.34
C LEU A 12 -5.97 17.43 29.42
N GLY A 13 -5.40 18.51 29.95
CA GLY A 13 -4.46 19.37 29.22
C GLY A 13 -3.22 18.59 28.73
N ILE A 14 -2.64 17.74 29.59
CA ILE A 14 -1.50 16.89 29.22
C ILE A 14 -1.89 15.83 28.17
N MET A 15 -3.10 15.27 28.25
CA MET A 15 -3.61 14.31 27.26
C MET A 15 -3.76 14.96 25.88
N VAL A 16 -4.34 16.15 25.82
CA VAL A 16 -4.47 16.93 24.57
C VAL A 16 -3.09 17.32 24.04
N LEU A 17 -2.16 17.74 24.90
CA LEU A 17 -0.78 18.05 24.52
C LEU A 17 -0.08 16.83 23.89
N GLY A 18 -0.23 15.65 24.49
CA GLY A 18 0.30 14.39 23.97
C GLY A 18 -0.29 14.04 22.60
N MET A 19 -1.61 14.16 22.45
CA MET A 19 -2.28 13.93 21.16
C MET A 19 -1.84 14.92 20.08
N GLY A 20 -1.67 16.19 20.44
CA GLY A 20 -1.14 17.21 19.54
C GLY A 20 0.28 16.90 19.07
N LEU A 21 1.18 16.50 19.98
CA LEU A 21 2.56 16.18 19.65
C LEU A 21 2.67 14.95 18.73
N VAL A 22 1.89 13.90 19.00
CA VAL A 22 1.81 12.73 18.13
C VAL A 22 1.31 13.12 16.75
N PHE A 23 0.28 13.96 16.66
CA PHE A 23 -0.27 14.41 15.39
C PHE A 23 0.74 15.22 14.57
N VAL A 24 1.48 16.13 15.21
CA VAL A 24 2.56 16.90 14.58
C VAL A 24 3.66 15.96 14.09
N PHE A 25 4.09 15.00 14.92
CA PHE A 25 5.13 14.04 14.56
C PHE A 25 4.73 13.18 13.35
N LEU A 26 3.51 12.63 13.34
CA LEU A 26 2.98 11.87 12.20
C LEU A 26 2.87 12.74 10.95
N SER A 27 2.43 13.99 11.09
CA SER A 27 2.33 14.94 9.97
C SER A 27 3.70 15.20 9.35
N ILE A 28 4.74 15.41 10.16
CA ILE A 28 6.14 15.52 9.68
C ILE A 28 6.56 14.24 8.95
N LEU A 29 6.29 13.05 9.50
CA LEU A 29 6.65 11.79 8.85
C LEU A 29 5.94 11.62 7.50
N ILE A 30 4.65 11.94 7.43
CA ILE A 30 3.88 11.90 6.19
C ILE A 30 4.49 12.84 5.16
N VAL A 31 4.84 14.07 5.54
CA VAL A 31 5.52 15.02 4.65
C VAL A 31 6.86 14.47 4.18
N GLY A 32 7.66 13.89 5.08
CA GLY A 32 8.94 13.26 4.74
C GLY A 32 8.79 12.12 3.73
N VAL A 33 7.87 11.19 3.96
CA VAL A 33 7.58 10.09 3.03
C VAL A 33 7.09 10.61 1.69
N LYS A 34 6.25 11.65 1.68
CA LYS A 34 5.78 12.29 0.43
C LYS A 34 6.91 13.01 -0.31
N LEU A 35 7.86 13.61 0.39
CA LEU A 35 9.03 14.25 -0.21
C LEU A 35 9.94 13.21 -0.86
N VAL A 36 10.19 12.09 -0.16
CA VAL A 36 10.92 10.94 -0.70
C VAL A 36 10.20 10.35 -1.91
N ALA A 37 8.87 10.19 -1.86
CA ALA A 37 8.09 9.73 -3.00
C ALA A 37 8.13 10.70 -4.18
N LYS A 38 8.19 12.02 -3.92
CA LYS A 38 8.22 13.05 -4.97
C LYS A 38 9.60 13.23 -5.60
N TRP A 39 10.69 12.99 -4.86
CA TRP A 39 12.05 13.05 -5.38
C TRP A 39 12.58 11.70 -5.89
N GLY A 40 12.08 10.59 -5.35
CA GLY A 40 12.50 9.23 -5.69
C GLY A 40 11.64 8.53 -6.75
N ALA A 41 10.51 9.09 -7.17
CA ALA A 41 9.69 8.50 -8.24
C ALA A 41 10.02 9.15 -9.60
N PRO A 42 10.62 8.39 -10.55
CA PRO A 42 10.39 8.65 -11.96
C PRO A 42 8.88 8.59 -12.20
N VAL A 43 8.38 9.46 -13.07
CA VAL A 43 6.97 9.58 -13.46
C VAL A 43 6.51 8.30 -14.15
N VAL A 44 6.26 7.23 -13.40
CA VAL A 44 5.63 6.02 -13.90
C VAL A 44 4.19 6.08 -13.43
N CYS A 45 3.37 6.57 -14.35
CA CYS A 45 1.93 6.41 -14.44
C CYS A 45 1.24 5.95 -13.16
N ALA A 46 0.51 6.87 -12.53
CA ALA A 46 -0.50 6.57 -11.55
C ALA A 46 -1.44 5.48 -12.08
N LYS A 47 -1.18 4.22 -11.75
CA LYS A 47 -2.23 3.22 -11.68
C LYS A 47 -3.04 3.60 -10.45
N PRO A 48 -4.36 3.83 -10.55
CA PRO A 48 -5.15 4.18 -9.39
C PRO A 48 -5.03 3.01 -8.41
N SER A 49 -4.38 3.27 -7.28
CA SER A 49 -4.43 2.36 -6.14
C SER A 49 -5.88 2.33 -5.71
N THR A 50 -6.59 1.33 -6.19
CA THR A 50 -7.95 1.02 -5.77
C THR A 50 -7.86 0.81 -4.27
N ALA A 51 -8.56 1.65 -3.51
CA ALA A 51 -8.72 1.51 -2.08
C ALA A 51 -8.99 0.04 -1.75
N ALA A 52 -8.31 -0.46 -0.71
CA ALA A 52 -8.32 -1.85 -0.29
C ALA A 52 -9.75 -2.43 -0.30
N ALA A 53 -10.08 -3.20 -1.34
CA ALA A 53 -11.18 -4.14 -1.29
C ALA A 53 -10.71 -5.34 -0.47
N PRO A 54 -11.55 -5.93 0.40
CA PRO A 54 -11.21 -7.16 1.08
C PRO A 54 -10.78 -8.20 0.04
N GLN A 55 -9.58 -8.75 0.21
CA GLN A 55 -9.04 -9.76 -0.69
C GLN A 55 -10.03 -10.92 -0.76
N GLN A 56 -10.76 -11.02 -1.87
CA GLN A 56 -11.53 -12.22 -2.17
C GLN A 56 -10.51 -13.31 -2.50
N VAL A 57 -10.51 -14.31 -1.63
CA VAL A 57 -9.88 -15.63 -1.72
C VAL A 57 -9.79 -16.09 -3.19
N PRO A 58 -8.63 -16.59 -3.65
CA PRO A 58 -8.46 -16.98 -5.05
C PRO A 58 -9.35 -18.18 -5.36
N ASN A 59 -10.43 -17.93 -6.11
CA ASN A 59 -11.21 -19.00 -6.71
C ASN A 59 -10.36 -19.60 -7.84
N HIS A 60 -9.66 -20.69 -7.52
CA HIS A 60 -8.90 -21.54 -8.44
C HIS A 60 -9.83 -22.30 -9.41
N GLY A 61 -10.79 -21.59 -10.00
CA GLY A 61 -11.75 -22.14 -10.94
C GLY A 61 -11.15 -22.21 -12.34
N ASN A 62 -10.30 -23.21 -12.58
CA ASN A 62 -10.02 -23.89 -13.86
C ASN A 62 -9.84 -23.04 -15.13
N ASN A 63 -9.65 -21.73 -15.02
CA ASN A 63 -9.32 -20.84 -16.11
C ASN A 63 -7.81 -20.69 -16.09
N MET A 64 -7.13 -21.67 -16.69
CA MET A 64 -5.80 -21.39 -17.20
C MET A 64 -5.94 -20.12 -18.04
N GLU A 65 -5.28 -19.06 -17.59
CA GLU A 65 -5.30 -17.76 -18.25
C GLU A 65 -5.03 -18.00 -19.74
N PRO A 66 -5.93 -17.59 -20.66
CA PRO A 66 -5.75 -17.82 -22.09
C PRO A 66 -4.38 -17.35 -22.60
N GLN A 67 -3.81 -16.35 -21.93
CA GLN A 67 -2.47 -15.82 -22.14
C GLN A 67 -1.37 -16.83 -21.77
N LEU A 68 -1.49 -17.57 -20.67
CA LEU A 68 -0.53 -18.60 -20.28
C LEU A 68 -0.56 -19.78 -21.26
N LEU A 69 -1.75 -20.21 -21.69
CA LEU A 69 -1.92 -21.21 -22.74
C LEU A 69 -1.29 -20.78 -24.07
N ALA A 70 -1.55 -19.54 -24.51
CA ALA A 70 -0.97 -18.99 -25.75
C ALA A 70 0.57 -18.92 -25.69
N ALA A 71 1.13 -18.54 -24.53
CA ALA A 71 2.57 -18.50 -24.33
C ALA A 71 3.21 -19.90 -24.40
N ILE A 72 2.58 -20.91 -23.79
CA ILE A 72 3.04 -22.30 -23.85
C ILE A 72 2.97 -22.82 -25.29
N THR A 73 1.87 -22.58 -26.02
CA THR A 73 1.73 -22.99 -27.42
C THR A 73 2.77 -22.33 -28.32
N ALA A 74 3.02 -21.03 -28.16
CA ALA A 74 4.05 -20.31 -28.90
C ALA A 74 5.46 -20.88 -28.63
N ALA A 75 5.78 -21.20 -27.38
CA ALA A 75 7.06 -21.80 -27.00
C ALA A 75 7.26 -23.18 -27.65
N ILE A 76 6.23 -24.03 -27.67
CA ILE A 76 6.29 -25.36 -28.30
C ILE A 76 6.47 -25.23 -29.82
N HIS A 77 5.74 -24.31 -30.46
CA HIS A 77 5.84 -24.08 -31.89
C HIS A 77 7.25 -23.59 -32.28
N GLN A 78 7.82 -22.69 -31.48
CA GLN A 78 9.20 -22.23 -31.65
C GLN A 78 10.21 -23.36 -31.47
N TYR A 79 10.05 -24.22 -30.47
CA TYR A 79 10.93 -25.37 -30.25
C TYR A 79 10.89 -26.34 -31.43
N ARG A 80 9.71 -26.71 -31.94
CA ARG A 80 9.59 -27.59 -33.11
C ARG A 80 10.22 -26.99 -34.36
N ASN A 81 10.00 -25.70 -34.64
CA ASN A 81 10.59 -25.05 -35.80
C ASN A 81 12.13 -24.98 -35.69
N ARG A 82 12.67 -24.81 -34.47
CA ARG A 82 14.11 -24.84 -34.21
C ARG A 82 14.71 -26.25 -34.21
N ALA A 83 13.91 -27.28 -33.93
CA ALA A 83 14.34 -28.68 -33.98
C ALA A 83 14.24 -29.30 -35.38
N GLN A 84 13.57 -28.63 -36.33
CA GLN A 84 13.44 -29.06 -37.73
C GLN A 84 14.38 -28.30 -38.69
N ALA A 85 15.26 -27.44 -38.17
CA ALA A 85 16.34 -26.76 -38.89
C ALA A 85 17.71 -27.31 -38.44
#